data_AF-A0A821SSC4-F1
#
_entry.id   AF-A0A821SSC4-F1
#
_cell.length_a   1.000
_cell.length_b   1.000
_cell.length_c   1.000
_cell.angle_alpha   90.00
_cell.angle_beta   90.00
_cell.angle_gamma   90.00
#
_symmetry.space_group_name_H-M   'P 1'
#
loop_
_entity.id
_entity.type
_entity.pdbx_description
1 polymer ?
#
loop_
_entity_poly.entity_id
_entity_poly.type
_entity_poly.pdbx_seq_one_letter_code
_entity_poly.pdbx_strand_id
1 'polypeptide(L)'
;MPLYILSKEHELHEIILERRLNIIVFTVCWSLGSKMILSTIFDLSYEKNLTHTNFYRIDIDENNLEFMQRLNIMTIPTIQWYFHGNKLDEIIGLDIESLINKTHHLAMIYKRKTIKEPSTIKLISSTDENTINEYIEKKNFMIN
;
A
#
# COMPACT_ATOMS: atom_id res chain seq x y z
N MET A 1 -10.52 2.21 4.83
CA MET A 1 -9.38 2.90 5.48
C MET A 1 -8.64 3.64 4.38
N PRO A 2 -8.05 4.83 4.64
CA PRO A 2 -7.36 5.53 3.57
C PRO A 2 -6.07 4.78 3.17
N LEU A 3 -5.73 4.83 1.89
CA LEU A 3 -4.41 4.49 1.38
C LEU A 3 -3.44 5.62 1.76
N TYR A 4 -2.39 5.30 2.51
CA TYR A 4 -1.40 6.29 2.95
C TYR A 4 -0.24 6.36 1.96
N ILE A 5 0.23 7.56 1.64
CA ILE A 5 1.42 7.75 0.80
C ILE A 5 2.61 8.01 1.72
N LEU A 6 3.66 7.23 1.56
CA LEU A 6 4.90 7.37 2.30
C LEU A 6 5.99 7.96 1.41
N SER A 7 6.80 8.83 1.99
CA SER A 7 7.85 9.56 1.26
C SER A 7 9.26 9.16 1.68
N LYS A 8 9.43 8.48 2.82
CA LYS A 8 10.74 8.22 3.44
C LYS A 8 10.89 6.82 4.00
N GLU A 9 12.14 6.37 4.06
CA GLU A 9 12.56 5.07 4.60
C GLU A 9 12.33 4.97 6.12
N HIS A 10 12.55 6.06 6.85
CA HIS A 10 12.32 6.09 8.30
C HIS A 10 10.84 5.84 8.64
N GLU A 11 9.92 6.43 7.88
CA GLU A 11 8.48 6.20 8.02
C GLU A 11 8.14 4.73 7.77
N LEU A 12 8.78 4.11 6.76
CA LEU A 12 8.63 2.69 6.47
C LEU A 12 9.04 1.81 7.66
N HIS A 13 10.19 2.08 8.30
CA HIS A 13 10.64 1.31 9.45
C HIS A 13 9.67 1.38 10.64
N GLU A 14 9.08 2.55 10.89
CA GLU A 14 8.11 2.71 11.97
C GLU A 14 6.83 1.91 11.72
N ILE A 15 6.27 1.99 10.51
CA ILE A 15 5.00 1.31 10.20
C ILE A 15 5.13 -0.21 10.22
N ILE A 16 6.24 -0.78 9.75
CA ILE A 16 6.38 -2.25 9.69
C ILE A 16 6.41 -2.87 11.08
N LEU A 17 6.85 -2.12 12.10
CA LEU A 17 6.91 -2.57 13.49
C LEU A 17 5.54 -2.60 14.17
N GLU A 18 4.52 -1.94 13.60
CA GLU A 18 3.17 -1.95 14.13
C GLU A 18 2.61 -3.37 14.23
N ARG A 19 1.82 -3.62 15.27
CA ARG A 19 1.08 -4.88 15.46
C ARG A 19 -0.24 -4.86 14.70
N ARG A 20 -0.16 -4.50 13.42
CA ARG A 20 -1.22 -4.50 12.40
C ARG A 20 -0.66 -5.15 11.13
N LEU A 21 -1.53 -5.65 10.26
CA LEU A 21 -1.09 -6.09 8.95
C LEU A 21 -0.84 -4.84 8.10
N ASN A 22 0.40 -4.66 7.64
CA ASN A 22 0.79 -3.54 6.81
C ASN A 22 1.09 -4.04 5.39
N ILE A 23 0.43 -3.43 4.40
CA ILE A 23 0.63 -3.74 2.99
C ILE A 23 1.32 -2.54 2.36
N ILE A 24 2.52 -2.75 1.85
CA ILE A 24 3.34 -1.70 1.25
C ILE A 24 3.45 -1.98 -0.24
N VAL A 25 3.13 -0.97 -1.04
CA VAL A 25 3.05 -1.06 -2.49
C VAL A 25 4.06 -0.09 -3.08
N PHE A 26 5.13 -0.64 -3.66
CA PHE A 26 6.16 0.09 -4.37
C PHE A 26 5.72 0.27 -5.82
N THR A 27 5.58 1.51 -6.25
CA THR A 27 4.96 1.88 -7.54
C THR A 27 5.71 3.01 -8.21
N VAL A 28 5.46 3.19 -9.50
CA VAL A 28 5.87 4.37 -10.27
C VAL A 28 4.65 4.91 -11.03
N CYS A 29 4.59 6.22 -11.26
CA CYS A 29 3.42 6.87 -11.86
C CYS A 29 3.23 6.57 -13.37
N TRP A 30 4.31 6.22 -14.09
CA TRP A 30 4.30 6.01 -15.54
C TRP A 30 3.94 4.57 -15.95
N SER A 31 4.08 3.59 -15.06
CA SER A 31 3.85 2.17 -15.36
C SER A 31 2.37 1.81 -15.32
N LEU A 32 1.88 1.17 -16.40
CA LEU A 32 0.51 0.63 -16.44
C LEU A 32 0.27 -0.41 -15.35
N GLY A 33 1.24 -1.30 -15.10
CA GLY A 33 1.15 -2.30 -14.04
C GLY A 33 1.01 -1.68 -12.66
N SER A 34 1.75 -0.60 -12.38
CA SER A 34 1.60 0.15 -11.13
C SER A 34 0.20 0.75 -10.98
N LYS A 35 -0.35 1.35 -12.03
CA LYS A 35 -1.71 1.92 -12.02
C LYS A 35 -2.77 0.85 -11.73
N MET A 36 -2.65 -0.33 -12.35
CA MET A 36 -3.58 -1.45 -12.13
C MET A 36 -3.52 -1.96 -10.69
N ILE A 37 -2.31 -2.19 -10.16
CA ILE A 37 -2.14 -2.61 -8.76
C ILE A 37 -2.70 -1.55 -7.79
N LEU A 38 -2.45 -0.27 -8.04
CA LEU A 38 -2.99 0.80 -7.19
C LEU A 38 -4.51 0.86 -7.19
N SER A 39 -5.16 0.65 -8.34
CA SER A 39 -6.63 0.56 -8.39
C SER A 39 -7.13 -0.59 -7.51
N THR A 40 -6.51 -1.77 -7.61
CA THR A 40 -6.89 -2.93 -6.79
C THR A 40 -6.65 -2.68 -5.30
N ILE A 41 -5.49 -2.09 -4.93
CA ILE A 41 -5.17 -1.74 -3.55
C ILE A 41 -6.15 -0.72 -2.98
N PHE A 42 -6.54 0.26 -3.79
CA PHE A 42 -7.55 1.24 -3.41
C PHE A 42 -8.87 0.55 -3.10
N ASP A 43 -9.39 -0.29 -4.00
CA ASP A 43 -10.64 -1.02 -3.77
C ASP A 43 -10.57 -1.91 -2.51
N LEU A 44 -9.47 -2.66 -2.31
CA LEU A 44 -9.22 -3.46 -1.09
C LEU A 44 -9.22 -2.59 0.19
N SER A 45 -8.66 -1.38 0.14
CA SER A 45 -8.57 -0.51 1.31
C SER A 45 -9.95 -0.08 1.85
N TYR A 46 -11.00 -0.10 1.03
CA TYR A 46 -12.37 0.23 1.45
C TYR A 46 -13.18 -0.97 1.95
N GLU A 47 -12.65 -2.18 1.83
CA GLU A 47 -13.36 -3.36 2.27
C GLU A 47 -13.54 -3.43 3.80
N LYS A 48 -14.78 -3.73 4.22
CA LYS A 48 -15.13 -3.80 5.65
C LYS A 48 -14.34 -4.88 6.41
N ASN A 49 -14.03 -5.99 5.74
CA ASN A 49 -13.23 -7.10 6.29
C ASN A 49 -11.73 -6.78 6.42
N LEU A 50 -11.25 -5.66 5.86
CA LEU A 50 -9.84 -5.26 5.88
C LEU A 50 -9.58 -4.03 6.76
N THR A 51 -10.54 -3.62 7.59
CA THR A 51 -10.43 -2.47 8.53
C THR A 51 -9.29 -2.59 9.57
N HIS A 52 -8.75 -3.78 9.79
CA HIS A 52 -7.58 -4.04 10.65
C HIS A 52 -6.25 -4.09 9.89
N THR A 53 -6.26 -3.77 8.59
CA THR A 53 -5.11 -3.76 7.68
C THR A 53 -4.80 -2.34 7.27
N ASN A 54 -3.52 -1.98 7.25
CA ASN A 54 -3.03 -0.70 6.78
C ASN A 54 -2.49 -0.86 5.35
N PHE A 55 -2.80 0.11 4.50
CA PHE A 55 -2.37 0.13 3.10
C PHE A 55 -1.49 1.35 2.88
N TYR A 56 -0.28 1.13 2.39
CA TYR A 56 0.71 2.17 2.12
C TYR A 56 1.17 2.08 0.67
N ARG A 57 1.29 3.23 0.04
CA ARG A 57 1.96 3.39 -1.25
C ARG A 57 3.28 4.09 -1.03
N ILE A 58 4.32 3.57 -1.68
CA ILE A 58 5.58 4.26 -1.87
C ILE A 58 5.70 4.53 -3.36
N ASP A 59 5.68 5.82 -3.72
CA ASP A 59 5.92 6.25 -5.09
C ASP A 59 7.42 6.42 -5.29
N ILE A 60 7.99 5.60 -6.16
CA ILE A 60 9.38 5.64 -6.52
C ILE A 60 9.45 6.48 -7.79
N ASP A 61 9.93 7.71 -7.65
CA ASP A 61 10.31 8.51 -8.81
C ASP A 61 11.51 7.84 -9.52
N GLU A 62 11.60 7.97 -10.84
CA GLU A 62 12.70 7.40 -11.67
C GLU A 62 14.09 7.84 -11.17
N ASN A 63 14.15 8.98 -10.49
CA ASN A 63 15.37 9.56 -9.94
C ASN A 63 15.83 8.94 -8.60
N ASN A 64 15.09 7.98 -8.02
CA ASN A 64 15.35 7.46 -6.68
C ASN A 64 15.78 5.96 -6.67
N LEU A 65 16.66 5.60 -7.61
CA LEU A 65 17.28 4.28 -7.72
C LEU A 65 18.01 3.84 -6.43
N GLU A 66 18.64 4.78 -5.73
CA GLU A 66 19.35 4.49 -4.48
C GLU A 66 18.38 4.02 -3.38
N PHE A 67 17.21 4.64 -3.29
CA PHE A 67 16.16 4.23 -2.36
C PHE A 67 15.59 2.84 -2.70
N MET A 68 15.42 2.52 -3.99
CA MET A 68 15.07 1.16 -4.41
C MET A 68 16.12 0.13 -3.98
N GLN A 69 17.40 0.43 -4.19
CA GLN A 69 18.51 -0.46 -3.84
C GLN A 69 18.59 -0.69 -2.33
N ARG A 70 18.46 0.37 -1.51
CA ARG A 70 18.45 0.25 -0.04
C ARG A 70 17.30 -0.62 0.46
N LEU A 71 16.13 -0.50 -0.17
CA LEU A 71 14.96 -1.33 0.15
C LEU A 71 14.97 -2.70 -0.55
N ASN A 72 16.01 -3.01 -1.32
CA ASN A 72 16.14 -4.23 -2.13
C ASN A 72 14.93 -4.47 -3.06
N ILE A 73 14.35 -3.38 -3.60
CA ILE A 73 13.26 -3.43 -4.57
C ILE A 73 13.87 -3.39 -5.98
N MET A 74 13.78 -4.50 -6.71
CA MET A 74 14.41 -4.64 -8.03
C MET A 74 13.43 -4.44 -9.19
N THR A 75 12.13 -4.45 -8.94
CA THR A 75 11.09 -4.43 -9.96
C THR A 75 9.84 -3.74 -9.44
N ILE A 76 9.10 -3.09 -10.33
CA ILE A 76 7.90 -2.34 -10.02
C ILE A 76 6.75 -2.82 -10.91
N PRO A 77 5.51 -2.98 -10.39
CA PRO A 77 5.15 -2.85 -8.98
C PRO A 77 5.72 -3.98 -8.13
N THR A 78 5.96 -3.71 -6.85
CA THR A 78 6.24 -4.75 -5.85
C THR A 78 5.32 -4.52 -4.66
N ILE A 79 4.70 -5.58 -4.17
CA ILE A 79 3.80 -5.55 -3.01
C ILE A 79 4.41 -6.41 -1.93
N GLN A 80 4.48 -5.90 -0.70
CA GLN A 80 4.99 -6.63 0.45
C GLN A 80 4.01 -6.54 1.62
N TRP A 81 3.89 -7.64 2.34
CA TRP A 81 3.08 -7.72 3.56
C TRP A 81 3.98 -7.81 4.78
N TYR A 82 3.67 -7.04 5.81
CA TYR A 82 4.41 -7.03 7.07
C TYR A 82 3.49 -7.15 8.27
N PHE A 83 3.99 -7.78 9.33
CA PHE A 83 3.37 -7.75 10.64
C PHE A 83 4.45 -7.75 11.73
N HIS A 84 4.46 -6.71 12.56
CA HIS A 84 5.35 -6.58 13.71
C HIS A 84 6.83 -6.86 13.37
N GLY A 85 7.34 -6.15 12.37
CA GLY A 85 8.72 -6.22 11.89
C GLY A 85 9.02 -7.38 10.93
N ASN A 86 8.10 -8.33 10.77
CA ASN A 86 8.33 -9.50 9.91
C ASN A 86 7.72 -9.31 8.53
N LYS A 87 8.53 -9.47 7.47
CA LYS A 87 8.02 -9.63 6.10
C LYS A 87 7.35 -10.99 6.00
N LEU A 88 6.06 -10.97 5.66
CA LEU A 88 5.23 -12.17 5.57
C LEU A 88 5.21 -12.77 4.18
N ASP A 89 5.15 -11.92 3.16
CA ASP A 89 5.04 -12.33 1.76
C ASP A 89 5.40 -11.17 0.83
N GLU A 90 5.56 -11.48 -0.46
CA GLU A 90 5.90 -10.53 -1.52
C GLU A 90 5.32 -10.97 -2.88
N ILE A 91 4.86 -10.00 -3.66
CA ILE A 91 4.56 -10.15 -5.09
C ILE A 91 5.44 -9.17 -5.84
N ILE A 92 6.12 -9.68 -6.86
CA ILE A 92 6.91 -8.89 -7.79
C ILE A 92 6.18 -8.85 -9.14
N GLY A 93 5.88 -7.66 -9.64
CA GLY A 93 5.18 -7.43 -10.90
C GLY A 93 3.65 -7.39 -10.77
N LEU A 94 2.98 -7.51 -11.92
CA LEU A 94 1.53 -7.42 -12.03
C LEU A 94 0.88 -8.81 -11.87
N ASP A 95 0.38 -9.10 -10.67
CA ASP A 95 -0.43 -10.28 -10.38
C ASP A 95 -1.59 -9.91 -9.45
N ILE A 96 -2.73 -9.55 -10.06
CA ILE A 96 -3.91 -9.04 -9.36
C ILE A 96 -4.60 -10.14 -8.55
N GLU A 97 -4.68 -11.35 -9.10
CA GLU A 97 -5.35 -12.46 -8.43
C GLU A 97 -4.60 -12.86 -7.16
N SER A 98 -3.27 -13.03 -7.27
CA SER A 98 -2.42 -13.32 -6.11
C SER A 98 -2.47 -12.19 -5.08
N LEU A 99 -2.48 -10.92 -5.50
CA LEU A 99 -2.61 -9.77 -4.61
C LEU A 99 -3.89 -9.86 -3.76
N ILE A 100 -5.03 -10.09 -4.39
CA ILE A 100 -6.33 -10.20 -3.72
C ILE A 100 -6.31 -11.40 -2.76
N ASN A 101 -5.98 -12.58 -3.27
CA ASN A 101 -6.01 -13.82 -2.49
C ASN A 101 -5.09 -13.78 -1.27
N LYS A 102 -3.83 -13.32 -1.43
CA LYS A 102 -2.88 -13.17 -0.33
C LYS A 102 -3.35 -12.14 0.68
N THR A 103 -3.88 -11.00 0.22
CA THR A 103 -4.37 -9.94 1.11
C THR A 103 -5.48 -10.45 2.02
N HIS A 104 -6.51 -11.11 1.47
CA HIS A 104 -7.59 -11.68 2.28
C HIS A 104 -7.08 -12.77 3.22
N HIS A 105 -6.22 -13.67 2.72
CA HIS A 105 -5.67 -14.77 3.51
C HIS A 105 -4.88 -14.27 4.72
N LEU A 106 -3.92 -13.36 4.50
CA LEU A 106 -3.10 -12.78 5.56
C LEU A 106 -3.96 -11.92 6.50
N ALA A 107 -4.89 -11.12 5.98
CA ALA A 107 -5.79 -10.35 6.81
C ALA A 107 -6.62 -11.26 7.74
N MET A 108 -7.10 -12.40 7.25
CA MET A 108 -7.82 -13.38 8.07
C MET A 108 -6.94 -13.94 9.19
N ILE A 109 -5.71 -14.34 8.90
CA ILE A 109 -4.77 -14.91 9.88
C ILE A 109 -4.40 -13.89 10.96
N TYR A 110 -4.09 -12.66 10.56
CA TYR A 110 -3.53 -11.65 11.46
C TYR A 110 -4.59 -10.81 12.17
N LYS A 111 -5.87 -10.87 11.78
CA LYS A 111 -6.99 -10.17 12.43
C LYS A 111 -7.03 -10.36 13.95
N ARG A 112 -6.76 -11.57 14.44
CA ARG A 112 -6.80 -11.92 15.88
C ARG A 112 -5.52 -11.51 16.62
N LYS A 113 -4.42 -11.32 15.90
CA LYS A 113 -3.11 -10.93 16.45
C LYS A 113 -2.94 -9.42 16.53
N THR A 114 -3.76 -8.67 15.81
CA THR A 114 -3.78 -7.21 15.79
C THR A 114 -4.18 -6.63 17.14
N ILE A 115 -3.36 -5.71 17.67
CA ILE A 115 -3.76 -4.91 18.84
C ILE A 115 -4.55 -3.69 18.31
N LYS A 116 -5.72 -3.42 18.90
CA LYS A 116 -6.47 -2.17 18.66
C LYS A 116 -5.81 -1.01 19.42
N GLU A 117 -4.59 -0.63 19.06
CA GLU A 117 -4.02 0.65 19.48
C GLU A 117 -4.30 1.68 18.37
N PRO A 118 -4.75 2.90 18.69
CA PRO A 118 -4.95 3.95 17.71
C PRO A 118 -3.56 4.42 17.21
N SER A 119 -3.24 4.10 15.95
CA SER A 119 -2.00 4.54 15.30
C SER A 119 -1.96 6.07 15.26
N THR A 120 -1.22 6.65 16.20
CA THR A 120 -0.94 8.10 16.29
C THR A 120 0.21 8.45 15.34
N ILE A 121 0.12 8.01 14.09
CA ILE A 121 0.91 8.64 13.03
C ILE A 121 0.13 9.91 12.69
N LYS A 122 0.71 11.04 13.08
CA LYS A 122 0.17 12.37 12.84
C LYS A 122 -0.35 12.45 11.40
N LEU A 123 -1.58 12.94 11.28
CA LEU A 123 -2.15 13.51 10.07
C LEU A 123 -1.26 14.68 9.62
N ILE A 124 -0.04 14.41 9.13
CA ILE A 124 0.84 15.43 8.55
C ILE A 124 0.39 15.56 7.10
N SER A 125 -0.58 16.45 6.94
CA SER A 125 -0.82 17.31 5.78
C SER A 125 0.17 17.13 4.62
N SER A 126 -0.22 16.32 3.65
CA SER A 126 -0.24 16.77 2.25
C SER A 126 -1.52 16.23 1.63
N THR A 127 -2.61 16.83 2.08
CA THR A 127 -3.86 16.90 1.35
C THR A 127 -3.56 17.54 0.00
N ASP A 128 -3.55 16.77 -1.07
CA ASP A 128 -3.99 17.29 -2.36
C ASP A 128 -5.35 16.64 -2.61
N GLU A 129 -6.40 17.29 -2.09
CA GLU A 129 -7.80 17.01 -2.43
C GLU A 129 -8.00 16.93 -3.95
N ASN A 130 -7.14 17.62 -4.71
CA ASN A 130 -7.06 17.56 -6.16
C ASN A 130 -6.80 16.15 -6.69
N THR A 131 -5.90 15.36 -6.09
CA THR A 131 -5.57 14.01 -6.61
C THR A 131 -6.70 13.01 -6.36
N ILE A 132 -7.42 13.15 -5.25
CA ILE A 132 -8.58 12.31 -4.94
C ILE A 132 -9.76 12.69 -5.86
N ASN A 133 -10.00 13.99 -6.06
CA ASN A 133 -11.05 14.47 -6.96
C ASN A 133 -10.74 14.11 -8.43
N GLU A 134 -9.49 14.23 -8.88
CA GLU A 134 -9.07 13.84 -10.22
C GLU A 134 -9.22 12.33 -10.46
N TYR A 135 -8.98 11.49 -9.44
CA TYR A 135 -9.23 10.05 -9.51
C TYR A 135 -10.73 9.72 -9.57
N ILE A 136 -11.56 10.38 -8.76
CA ILE A 136 -13.01 10.20 -8.76
C ILE A 136 -13.63 10.65 -10.09
N GLU A 137 -13.17 11.77 -10.65
CA GLU A 137 -13.61 12.28 -11.95
C GLU A 137 -13.22 11.33 -13.10
N LYS A 138 -11.97 10.84 -13.11
CA LYS A 138 -11.53 9.85 -14.12
C LYS A 138 -12.31 8.54 -14.02
N LYS A 139 -12.65 8.06 -12.82
CA LYS A 139 -13.45 6.85 -12.62
C LYS A 139 -14.90 7.03 -13.13
N ASN A 140 -15.50 8.20 -12.93
CA ASN A 140 -16.86 8.48 -13.42
C ASN A 140 -16.91 8.69 -14.95
N PHE A 141 -15.82 9.14 -15.58
CA PHE A 141 -15.73 9.28 -17.04
C PHE A 141 -15.65 7.93 -17.77
N MET A 142 -15.11 6.87 -17.14
CA MET A 142 -14.97 5.54 -17.76
C MET A 142 -16.23 4.67 -17.68
N ILE A 143 -17.30 5.14 -17.03
CA ILE A 143 -18.56 4.39 -16.80
C ILE A 143 -19.73 4.95 -17.63
N ASN A 144 -19.49 5.97 -18.47
CA ASN A 144 -20.41 6.46 -19.50
C ASN A 144 -19.86 6.16 -20.90
#